data_AF-E6YX16-F1
#
_entry.id   AF-E6YX16-F1
#
_cell.length_a   1.000
_cell.length_b   1.000
_cell.length_c   1.000
_cell.angle_alpha   90.00
_cell.angle_beta   90.00
_cell.angle_gamma   90.00
#
_symmetry.space_group_name_H-M   'P 1'
#
loop_
_entity.id
_entity.type
_entity.pdbx_description
1 polymer ?
#
loop_
_entity_poly.entity_id
_entity_poly.type
_entity_poly.pdbx_seq_one_letter_code
_entity_poly.pdbx_strand_id
1 'polypeptide(L)'
;MLLTEVVILSISASVLMSVECPVMAVPKRKTSPSKRGMRRSADALKAPTYIEDKSSGELRRPHHIDLKTGIYRGRLVLPAKE
;
A
#
# COMPACT_ATOMS: atom_id res chain seq x y z
N MET A 1 13.85 22.42 -57.40
CA MET A 1 14.79 22.12 -56.30
C MET A 1 14.56 23.01 -55.06
N LEU A 2 14.06 24.24 -55.18
CA LEU A 2 13.77 25.08 -54.00
C LEU A 2 12.46 24.75 -53.27
N LEU A 3 11.48 24.09 -53.90
CA LEU A 3 10.19 23.76 -53.25
C LEU A 3 10.21 22.46 -52.43
N THR A 4 11.14 21.53 -52.69
CA THR A 4 11.28 20.28 -51.92
C THR A 4 12.05 20.46 -50.63
N GLU A 5 13.01 21.39 -50.60
CA GLU A 5 13.84 21.73 -49.43
C GLU A 5 13.00 22.37 -48.30
N VAL A 6 12.05 23.25 -48.64
CA VAL A 6 11.19 23.93 -47.65
C VAL A 6 10.21 22.97 -46.98
N VAL A 7 9.75 21.93 -47.70
CA VAL A 7 8.82 20.91 -47.18
C VAL A 7 9.54 19.92 -46.25
N ILE A 8 10.78 19.53 -46.58
CA ILE A 8 11.61 18.67 -45.70
C ILE A 8 12.03 19.43 -44.42
N LEU A 9 12.25 20.74 -44.51
CA LEU A 9 12.53 21.58 -43.34
C LEU A 9 11.27 21.86 -42.49
N SER A 10 10.07 21.90 -43.09
CA SER A 10 8.82 22.06 -42.33
C SER A 10 8.35 20.79 -41.61
N ILE A 11 8.61 19.61 -42.20
CA ILE A 11 8.26 18.31 -41.60
C ILE A 11 9.23 17.97 -40.44
N SER A 12 10.48 18.42 -40.50
CA SER A 12 11.44 18.21 -39.40
C SER A 12 11.26 19.17 -38.22
N ALA A 13 10.82 20.41 -38.45
CA ALA A 13 10.52 21.37 -37.38
C ALA A 13 9.26 21.02 -36.56
N SER A 14 8.28 20.35 -37.17
CA SER A 14 7.05 19.93 -36.49
C SER A 14 7.23 18.65 -35.65
N VAL A 15 8.23 17.81 -35.98
CA VAL A 15 8.59 16.64 -35.16
C VAL A 15 9.47 17.01 -33.95
N LEU A 16 10.18 18.16 -34.01
CA LEU A 16 11.08 18.60 -32.93
C LEU A 16 10.41 19.39 -31.80
N MET A 17 9.14 19.80 -31.96
CA MET A 17 8.36 20.48 -30.91
C MET A 17 7.62 19.53 -29.95
N SER A 18 7.99 18.24 -29.94
CA SER A 18 7.43 17.23 -29.03
C SER A 18 8.46 16.70 -28.03
N VAL A 19 9.53 17.45 -27.75
CA VAL A 19 10.43 17.13 -26.64
C VAL A 19 9.68 17.41 -25.33
N GLU A 20 8.96 16.38 -24.90
CA GLU A 20 8.37 16.20 -23.60
C GLU A 20 9.42 16.48 -22.52
N CYS A 21 9.24 17.57 -21.78
CA CYS A 21 9.78 17.66 -20.44
C CYS A 21 8.92 16.75 -19.55
N PRO A 22 9.42 15.62 -19.03
CA PRO A 22 8.72 14.92 -17.97
C PRO A 22 8.83 15.82 -16.74
N VAL A 23 7.81 16.65 -16.53
CA VAL A 23 7.71 17.55 -15.39
C VAL A 23 7.59 16.71 -14.12
N MET A 24 8.72 16.29 -13.60
CA MET A 24 8.82 15.58 -12.33
C MET A 24 8.15 16.45 -11.26
N ALA A 25 7.08 15.93 -10.65
CA ALA A 25 6.31 16.68 -9.67
C ALA A 25 7.15 16.96 -8.42
N VAL A 26 7.60 18.20 -8.27
CA VAL A 26 8.36 18.67 -7.09
C VAL A 26 7.41 19.40 -6.13
N PRO A 27 7.48 19.15 -4.80
CA PRO A 27 6.70 19.90 -3.83
C PRO A 27 7.05 21.40 -3.88
N LYS A 28 6.04 22.24 -4.14
CA LYS A 28 6.22 23.70 -4.24
C LYS A 28 6.65 24.36 -2.93
N ARG A 29 6.26 23.80 -1.76
CA ARG A 29 6.56 24.33 -0.42
C ARG A 29 6.68 23.20 0.60
N LYS A 30 7.42 23.47 1.69
CA LYS A 30 7.49 22.57 2.85
C LYS A 30 6.13 22.42 3.51
N THR A 31 5.73 21.19 3.81
CA THR A 31 4.50 20.92 4.57
C THR A 31 4.67 21.33 6.04
N SER A 32 3.71 22.07 6.59
CA SER A 32 3.73 22.48 8.00
C SER A 32 3.69 21.28 8.96
N PRO A 33 4.23 21.41 10.20
CA PRO A 33 4.19 20.33 11.19
C PRO A 33 2.76 19.86 11.50
N SER A 34 1.81 20.80 11.61
CA SER A 34 0.38 20.50 11.82
C SER A 34 -0.22 19.71 10.65
N LYS A 35 0.00 20.13 9.40
CA LYS A 35 -0.50 19.41 8.20
C LYS A 35 0.09 18.00 8.09
N ARG A 36 1.37 17.85 8.43
CA ARG A 36 2.03 16.53 8.49
C ARG A 36 1.44 15.67 9.62
N GLY A 37 1.20 16.23 10.79
CA GLY A 37 0.60 15.52 11.94
C GLY A 37 -0.80 15.02 11.64
N MET A 38 -1.66 15.88 11.08
CA MET A 38 -3.01 15.49 10.65
C MET A 38 -2.96 14.40 9.57
N ARG A 39 -2.02 14.47 8.62
CA ARG A 39 -1.85 13.41 7.63
C ARG A 39 -1.45 12.07 8.24
N ARG A 40 -0.61 12.07 9.29
CA ARG A 40 -0.15 10.86 9.99
C ARG A 40 -1.12 10.37 11.08
N SER A 41 -2.24 11.06 11.30
CA SER A 41 -3.21 10.68 12.34
C SER A 41 -3.82 9.29 12.13
N ALA A 42 -3.84 8.82 10.88
CA ALA A 42 -4.35 7.50 10.51
C ALA A 42 -3.29 6.39 10.53
N ASP A 43 -2.00 6.72 10.72
CA ASP A 43 -0.90 5.75 10.59
C ASP A 43 -0.76 4.82 11.82
N ALA A 44 -1.58 5.02 12.86
CA ALA A 44 -1.50 4.24 14.09
C ALA A 44 -1.90 2.77 13.86
N LEU A 45 -1.02 1.84 14.21
CA LEU A 45 -1.31 0.41 14.19
C LEU A 45 -2.27 0.06 15.34
N LYS A 46 -3.34 -0.66 15.02
CA LYS A 46 -4.29 -1.16 16.02
C LYS A 46 -3.74 -2.43 16.65
N ALA A 47 -3.88 -2.55 17.97
CA ALA A 47 -3.55 -3.79 18.67
C ALA A 47 -4.47 -4.92 18.19
N PRO A 48 -3.96 -6.15 18.02
CA PRO A 48 -4.79 -7.29 17.66
C PRO A 48 -5.79 -7.60 18.79
N THR A 49 -7.01 -7.99 18.40
CA THR A 49 -8.03 -8.41 19.35
C THR A 49 -7.73 -9.82 19.85
N TYR A 50 -7.82 -10.01 21.16
CA TYR A 50 -7.73 -11.32 21.82
C TYR A 50 -9.05 -11.65 22.50
N ILE A 51 -9.40 -12.93 22.50
CA ILE A 51 -10.55 -13.52 23.18
C ILE A 51 -10.03 -14.65 24.05
N GLU A 52 -10.55 -14.78 25.25
CA GLU A 52 -10.25 -15.91 26.13
C GLU A 52 -10.88 -17.21 25.61
N ASP A 53 -10.12 -18.31 25.63
CA ASP A 53 -10.67 -19.62 25.38
C ASP A 53 -11.50 -20.15 26.56
N LYS A 54 -12.70 -20.64 26.28
CA LYS A 54 -13.60 -21.23 27.28
C LYS A 54 -13.11 -22.58 27.78
N SER A 55 -12.35 -23.32 26.97
CA SER A 55 -11.82 -24.64 27.36
C SER A 55 -10.49 -24.56 28.10
N SER A 56 -9.56 -23.74 27.62
CA SER A 56 -8.18 -23.67 28.14
C SER A 56 -7.84 -22.39 28.91
N GLY A 57 -8.70 -21.36 28.86
CA GLY A 57 -8.41 -20.05 29.44
C GLY A 57 -7.29 -19.27 28.74
N GLU A 58 -6.73 -19.78 27.62
CA GLU A 58 -5.67 -19.10 26.89
C GLU A 58 -6.20 -17.95 26.03
N LEU A 59 -5.39 -16.89 25.87
CA LEU A 59 -5.72 -15.77 25.00
C LEU A 59 -5.47 -16.13 23.54
N ARG A 60 -6.55 -16.24 22.77
CA ARG A 60 -6.51 -16.57 21.35
C ARG A 60 -6.99 -15.42 20.49
N ARG A 61 -6.55 -15.39 19.23
CA ARG A 61 -7.18 -14.51 18.25
C ARG A 61 -8.57 -15.04 17.89
N PRO A 62 -9.56 -14.16 17.66
CA PRO A 62 -10.86 -14.58 17.16
C PRO A 62 -10.72 -15.51 15.95
N HIS A 63 -11.49 -16.60 15.93
CA HIS A 63 -11.53 -17.60 14.85
C HIS A 63 -10.25 -18.41 14.61
N HIS A 64 -9.21 -18.25 15.43
CA HIS A 64 -8.01 -19.10 15.36
C HIS A 64 -8.14 -20.30 16.29
N ILE A 65 -7.49 -21.40 15.91
CA ILE A 65 -7.40 -22.63 16.70
C ILE A 65 -6.13 -22.54 17.55
N ASP A 66 -6.25 -22.88 18.83
CA ASP A 66 -5.08 -22.96 19.71
C ASP A 66 -4.33 -24.26 19.44
N LEU A 67 -3.04 -24.14 19.17
CA LEU A 67 -2.19 -25.28 18.81
C LEU A 67 -1.98 -26.27 19.98
N LYS A 68 -2.23 -25.83 21.22
CA LYS A 68 -2.08 -26.67 22.42
C LYS A 68 -3.24 -27.65 22.58
N THR A 69 -4.47 -27.16 22.51
CA THR A 69 -5.66 -28.00 22.72
C THR A 69 -6.17 -28.57 21.40
N GLY A 70 -5.94 -27.89 20.27
CA GLY A 70 -6.40 -28.32 18.95
C GLY A 70 -7.93 -28.27 18.79
N ILE A 71 -8.66 -27.68 19.74
CA ILE A 71 -10.11 -27.64 19.79
C ILE A 71 -10.63 -26.34 19.18
N TYR A 72 -11.60 -26.45 18.28
CA TYR A 72 -12.37 -25.32 17.74
C TYR A 72 -13.86 -25.64 17.76
N ARG A 73 -14.67 -24.74 18.34
CA ARG A 73 -16.14 -24.91 18.45
C ARG A 73 -16.56 -26.27 19.03
N GLY A 74 -15.80 -26.79 19.99
CA GLY A 74 -16.08 -28.06 20.67
C GLY A 74 -15.73 -29.32 19.86
N ARG A 75 -15.03 -29.19 18.73
CA ARG A 75 -14.50 -30.32 17.95
C ARG A 75 -12.98 -30.27 17.93
N LEU A 76 -12.36 -31.44 18.02
CA LEU A 76 -10.92 -31.60 17.84
C LEU A 76 -10.60 -31.50 16.34
N VAL A 77 -9.86 -30.46 15.93
CA VAL A 77 -9.50 -30.20 14.53
C VAL A 77 -8.06 -30.61 14.25
N LEU A 78 -7.18 -30.41 15.22
CA LEU A 78 -5.78 -30.83 15.16
C LEU A 78 -5.51 -31.82 16.28
N PRO A 79 -4.78 -32.93 16.01
CA PRO A 79 -4.19 -33.70 17.11
C PRO A 79 -3.27 -32.75 17.90
N ALA A 80 -3.40 -32.76 19.22
CA ALA A 80 -2.56 -31.94 20.08
C ALA A 80 -1.10 -32.23 19.74
N LYS A 81 -0.36 -31.19 19.34
CA LYS A 81 1.04 -31.33 18.98
C LYS A 81 1.85 -31.21 20.27
N GLU A 82 2.53 -32.30 20.64
CA GLU A 82 3.56 -32.30 21.69
C GLU A 82 4.69 -31.30 21.37
#